data_AF-A0AA42CL28-F1
#
_entry.id   AF-A0AA42CL28-F1
#
_cell.length_a   1.000
_cell.length_b   1.000
_cell.length_c   1.000
_cell.angle_alpha   90.00
_cell.angle_beta   90.00
_cell.angle_gamma   90.00
#
_symmetry.space_group_name_H-M   'P 1'
#
loop_
_entity.id
_entity.type
_entity.pdbx_description
1 polymer ?
#
loop_
_entity_poly.entity_id
_entity_poly.type
_entity_poly.pdbx_seq_one_letter_code
_entity_poly.pdbx_strand_id
1 'polypeptide(L)'
;MVRPKTLAQYPWVVVRINCVLCDRRGCYRLARLAARYGPEQSLEGLLADLAHDCPWWRSNPRKYEPRCGARFVDLDHNLPPIDHPNEPVHRRRPPAREDVPKRPAASQPRLPGEVPRLSTWPHPEIIVACARCGRRDVLLVEHLRLSIPGGDARLTDLLVILTSECPRRRSQSVYEQCGALFERPG
;
A
#
# COMPACT_ATOMS: atom_id res chain seq x y z
N MET A 1 -6.38 27.86 15.47
CA MET A 1 -6.98 27.20 14.30
C MET A 1 -8.29 26.58 14.73
N VAL A 2 -9.40 26.97 14.11
CA VAL A 2 -10.74 26.42 14.43
C VAL A 2 -10.81 25.00 13.87
N ARG A 3 -11.12 24.00 14.70
CA ARG A 3 -11.38 22.64 14.22
C ARG A 3 -12.65 22.67 13.36
N PRO A 4 -12.60 22.21 12.09
CA PRO A 4 -13.78 22.21 11.24
C PRO A 4 -14.83 21.28 11.85
N LYS A 5 -16.09 21.72 11.88
CA LYS A 5 -17.21 20.93 12.44
C LYS A 5 -18.02 20.23 11.35
N THR A 6 -18.05 20.81 10.15
CA THR A 6 -18.84 20.35 9.01
C THR A 6 -17.97 20.04 7.80
N LEU A 7 -18.53 19.34 6.81
CA LEU A 7 -17.86 19.08 5.53
C LEU A 7 -17.53 20.37 4.76
N ALA A 8 -18.39 21.38 4.81
CA ALA A 8 -18.14 22.67 4.15
C ALA A 8 -16.91 23.40 4.72
N GLN A 9 -16.63 23.23 6.00
CA GLN A 9 -15.46 23.79 6.68
C GLN A 9 -14.22 22.91 6.51
N TYR A 10 -14.37 21.72 5.91
CA TYR A 10 -13.27 20.80 5.75
C TYR A 10 -12.25 21.40 4.78
N PRO A 11 -11.01 21.58 5.22
CA PRO A 11 -10.15 22.52 4.53
C PRO A 11 -9.43 21.89 3.31
N TRP A 12 -9.46 20.56 3.16
CA TRP A 12 -8.78 19.83 2.06
C TRP A 12 -9.79 19.27 1.04
N VAL A 13 -9.33 19.06 -0.21
CA VAL A 13 -10.18 18.50 -1.30
C VAL A 13 -10.43 17.00 -1.15
N VAL A 14 -9.53 16.30 -0.46
CA VAL A 14 -9.62 14.86 -0.17
C VAL A 14 -9.74 14.66 1.33
N VAL A 15 -10.71 13.86 1.74
CA VAL A 15 -10.97 13.45 3.13
C VAL A 15 -10.42 12.03 3.31
N ARG A 16 -9.43 11.87 4.17
CA ARG A 16 -8.77 10.60 4.48
C ARG A 16 -9.16 10.13 5.87
N ILE A 17 -9.68 8.91 5.95
CA ILE A 17 -10.05 8.26 7.20
C ILE A 17 -9.15 7.07 7.48
N ASN A 18 -8.88 6.83 8.77
CA ASN A 18 -8.19 5.65 9.27
C ASN A 18 -8.84 5.20 10.58
N CYS A 19 -9.05 3.90 10.78
CA CYS A 19 -9.33 3.31 12.07
C CYS A 19 -8.11 2.52 12.57
N VAL A 20 -7.54 2.94 13.70
CA VAL A 20 -6.36 2.27 14.29
C VAL A 20 -6.61 0.84 14.80
N LEU A 21 -7.87 0.42 14.91
CA LEU A 21 -8.22 -0.89 15.47
C LEU A 21 -8.59 -1.95 14.43
N CYS A 22 -9.24 -1.56 13.33
CA CYS A 22 -9.65 -2.49 12.27
C CYS A 22 -8.91 -2.27 10.95
N ASP A 23 -7.89 -1.39 10.96
CA ASP A 23 -7.10 -0.98 9.79
C ASP A 23 -7.95 -0.48 8.60
N ARG A 24 -9.20 -0.06 8.86
CA ARG A 24 -10.06 0.55 7.85
C ARG A 24 -9.43 1.86 7.38
N ARG A 25 -9.17 1.97 6.08
CA ARG A 25 -8.62 3.16 5.43
C ARG A 25 -9.50 3.55 4.26
N GLY A 26 -9.68 4.85 4.05
CA GLY A 26 -10.47 5.36 2.94
C GLY A 26 -10.06 6.76 2.53
N CYS A 27 -10.10 7.02 1.23
CA CYS A 27 -9.83 8.33 0.65
C CYS A 27 -11.04 8.74 -0.20
N TYR A 28 -11.66 9.86 0.17
CA TYR A 28 -12.89 10.32 -0.46
C TYR A 28 -12.73 11.76 -0.94
N ARG A 29 -13.24 12.08 -2.14
CA ARG A 29 -13.29 13.47 -2.59
C ARG A 29 -14.36 14.23 -1.81
N LEU A 30 -14.01 15.39 -1.25
CA LEU A 30 -14.93 16.22 -0.47
C LEU A 30 -16.20 16.54 -1.25
N ALA A 31 -16.08 16.90 -2.53
CA ALA A 31 -17.22 17.16 -3.40
C ALA A 31 -18.20 15.97 -3.51
N ARG A 32 -17.69 14.72 -3.52
CA ARG A 32 -18.55 13.53 -3.56
C ARG A 32 -19.23 13.26 -2.22
N LEU A 33 -18.54 13.54 -1.11
CA LEU A 33 -19.12 13.44 0.22
C LEU A 33 -20.19 14.51 0.44
N ALA A 34 -19.91 15.75 0.08
CA ALA A 34 -20.87 16.85 0.15
C ALA A 34 -22.10 16.61 -0.76
N ALA A 35 -21.90 16.03 -1.95
CA ALA A 35 -23.02 15.65 -2.82
C ALA A 35 -23.89 14.52 -2.26
N ARG A 36 -23.31 13.62 -1.45
CA ARG A 36 -24.02 12.45 -0.91
C ARG A 36 -24.67 12.70 0.45
N TYR A 37 -23.97 13.38 1.35
CA TYR A 37 -24.38 13.61 2.74
C TYR A 37 -24.80 15.05 3.01
N GLY A 38 -24.56 15.96 2.08
CA GLY A 38 -24.78 17.39 2.24
C GLY A 38 -23.53 18.12 2.79
N PRO A 39 -23.34 19.40 2.46
CA PRO A 39 -22.21 20.20 2.93
C PRO A 39 -22.25 20.50 4.44
N GLU A 40 -23.45 20.51 5.02
CA GLU A 40 -23.67 20.77 6.46
C GLU A 40 -23.52 19.53 7.34
N GLN A 41 -23.25 18.35 6.75
CA GLN A 41 -23.05 17.14 7.52
C GLN A 41 -21.89 17.32 8.52
N SER A 42 -22.15 16.95 9.78
CA SER A 42 -21.13 17.01 10.82
C SER A 42 -20.05 15.95 10.57
N LEU A 43 -18.80 16.30 10.89
CA LEU A 43 -17.68 15.38 10.72
C LEU A 43 -17.82 14.13 11.60
N GLU A 44 -18.38 14.28 12.80
CA GLU A 44 -18.68 13.15 13.70
C GLU A 44 -19.76 12.23 13.14
N GLY A 45 -20.86 12.80 12.61
CA GLY A 45 -21.92 12.03 11.96
C GLY A 45 -21.42 11.32 10.71
N LEU A 46 -20.59 11.99 9.90
CA LEU A 46 -19.97 11.35 8.75
C LEU A 46 -19.04 10.20 9.14
N LEU A 47 -18.25 10.34 10.21
CA LEU A 47 -17.45 9.22 10.71
C LEU A 47 -18.34 8.06 11.14
N ALA A 48 -19.48 8.35 11.75
CA ALA A 48 -20.44 7.33 12.14
C ALA A 48 -21.01 6.56 10.95
N ASP A 49 -21.37 7.27 9.88
CA ASP A 49 -21.88 6.66 8.66
C ASP A 49 -20.78 5.84 7.95
N LEU A 50 -19.55 6.36 7.88
CA LEU A 50 -18.43 5.70 7.20
C LEU A 50 -17.81 4.55 8.00
N ALA A 51 -17.93 4.55 9.32
CA ALA A 51 -17.38 3.54 10.22
C ALA A 51 -18.45 2.62 10.82
N HIS A 52 -19.69 2.70 10.34
CA HIS A 52 -20.81 1.88 10.82
C HIS A 52 -20.49 0.37 10.78
N ASP A 53 -19.85 -0.11 9.71
CA ASP A 53 -19.45 -1.53 9.58
C ASP A 53 -18.10 -1.85 10.27
N CYS A 54 -17.64 -0.99 11.19
CA CYS A 54 -16.49 -1.31 12.01
C CYS A 54 -16.89 -2.36 13.08
N PRO A 55 -16.14 -3.47 13.23
CA PRO A 55 -16.39 -4.47 14.29
C PRO A 55 -16.38 -3.87 15.71
N TRP A 56 -15.71 -2.73 15.87
CA TRP A 56 -15.55 -2.00 17.14
C TRP A 56 -16.51 -0.81 17.29
N TRP A 57 -17.50 -0.65 16.40
CA TRP A 57 -18.41 0.52 16.35
C TRP A 57 -19.36 0.63 17.55
N ARG A 58 -19.44 -0.38 18.43
CA ARG A 58 -20.44 -0.44 19.52
C ARG A 58 -20.60 0.89 20.24
N SER A 59 -21.83 1.40 20.27
CA SER A 59 -22.16 2.72 20.82
C SER A 59 -21.99 2.84 22.34
N ASN A 60 -21.82 1.72 23.07
CA ASN A 60 -21.57 1.73 24.50
C ASN A 60 -20.62 0.59 24.95
N PRO A 61 -19.31 0.71 24.65
CA PRO A 61 -18.33 -0.30 25.02
C PRO A 61 -17.93 -0.11 26.48
N ARG A 62 -17.72 -1.24 27.18
CA ARG A 62 -17.33 -1.26 28.60
C ARG A 62 -16.00 -0.53 28.82
N LYS A 63 -15.69 -0.16 30.07
CA LYS A 63 -14.51 0.64 30.48
C LYS A 63 -13.16 0.17 29.91
N TYR A 64 -13.05 -1.10 29.52
CA TYR A 64 -11.83 -1.72 28.97
C TYR A 64 -12.03 -2.35 27.57
N GLU A 65 -13.19 -2.15 26.94
CA GLU A 65 -13.42 -2.62 25.59
C GLU A 65 -12.95 -1.59 24.56
N PRO A 66 -12.23 -2.02 23.52
CA PRO A 66 -11.75 -1.11 22.49
C PRO A 66 -12.93 -0.51 21.70
N ARG A 67 -12.94 0.82 21.56
CA ARG A 67 -13.93 1.56 20.76
C ARG A 67 -13.37 1.87 19.39
N CYS A 68 -14.21 1.87 18.35
CA CYS A 68 -13.81 2.27 17.01
C CYS A 68 -12.95 3.54 17.04
N GLY A 69 -11.70 3.41 16.60
CA GLY A 69 -10.73 4.50 16.54
C GLY A 69 -10.71 5.19 15.18
N ALA A 70 -11.86 5.26 14.49
CA ALA A 70 -11.97 5.93 13.21
C ALA A 70 -11.77 7.43 13.39
N ARG A 71 -10.81 7.99 12.63
CA ARG A 71 -10.43 9.39 12.71
C ARG A 71 -10.05 9.95 11.34
N PHE A 72 -10.15 11.27 11.20
CA PHE A 72 -9.68 11.98 10.02
C PHE A 72 -8.17 12.21 10.13
N VAL A 73 -7.39 11.48 9.33
CA VAL A 73 -5.92 11.54 9.35
C VAL A 73 -5.42 12.96 9.08
N ASP A 74 -6.11 13.62 8.17
CA ASP A 74 -5.87 14.97 7.68
C ASP A 74 -6.06 16.07 8.74
N LEU A 75 -6.81 15.79 9.82
CA LEU A 75 -7.01 16.72 10.94
C LEU A 75 -6.09 16.44 12.13
N ASP A 76 -5.52 15.23 12.21
CA ASP A 76 -4.58 14.83 13.26
C ASP A 76 -3.15 15.28 12.98
N HIS A 77 -2.78 15.48 11.72
CA HIS A 77 -1.44 15.93 11.34
C HIS A 77 -1.49 17.40 10.92
N ASN A 78 -0.73 18.25 11.61
CA ASN A 78 -0.38 19.60 11.17
C ASN A 78 0.49 19.62 9.88
N LEU A 79 0.60 18.50 9.16
CA LEU A 79 1.33 18.46 7.89
C LEU A 79 0.38 18.93 6.78
N PRO A 80 0.72 20.00 6.04
CA PRO A 80 -0.06 20.43 4.90
C PRO A 80 -0.04 19.33 3.83
N PRO A 81 -1.20 18.78 3.44
CA PRO A 81 -1.26 17.90 2.27
C PRO A 81 -1.09 18.76 1.00
N ILE A 82 -0.42 18.21 -0.01
CA ILE A 82 -0.12 18.82 -1.34
C ILE A 82 -1.40 19.20 -2.14
N ASP A 83 -2.58 19.04 -1.55
CA ASP A 83 -3.90 19.16 -2.18
C ASP A 83 -4.71 20.37 -1.65
N HIS A 84 -4.04 21.48 -1.32
CA HIS A 84 -4.72 22.73 -0.99
C HIS A 84 -5.49 23.27 -2.20
N PRO A 85 -6.72 23.77 -2.03
CA PRO A 85 -7.60 24.18 -3.14
C PRO A 85 -7.07 25.38 -3.97
N ASN A 86 -5.91 25.94 -3.62
CA ASN A 86 -5.42 27.19 -4.19
C ASN A 86 -3.98 27.13 -4.76
N GLU A 87 -3.40 25.94 -4.98
CA GLU A 87 -2.25 25.89 -5.89
C GLU A 87 -2.76 25.84 -7.34
N PRO A 88 -2.40 26.83 -8.18
CA PRO A 88 -2.68 26.73 -9.60
C PRO A 88 -1.89 25.53 -10.10
N VAL A 89 -2.60 24.42 -10.32
CA VAL A 89 -2.11 23.37 -11.20
C VAL A 89 -1.91 24.08 -12.53
N HIS A 90 -0.69 24.51 -12.82
CA HIS A 90 -0.27 24.84 -14.16
C HIS A 90 -0.41 23.55 -14.97
N ARG A 91 -1.63 23.28 -15.41
CA ARG A 91 -1.92 22.37 -16.51
C ARG A 91 -1.27 23.05 -17.69
N ARG A 92 0.02 22.77 -17.91
CA ARG A 92 0.57 22.95 -19.26
C ARG A 92 -0.40 22.21 -20.17
N ARG A 93 -1.07 22.96 -21.05
CA ARG A 93 -1.90 22.39 -22.10
C ARG A 93 -1.07 21.28 -22.74
N PRO A 94 -1.53 20.01 -22.74
CA PRO A 94 -0.83 18.97 -23.48
C PRO A 94 -0.69 19.49 -24.92
N PRO A 95 0.51 19.44 -25.53
CA PRO A 95 0.65 19.83 -26.92
C PRO A 95 -0.34 18.99 -27.76
N ALA A 96 -0.98 19.63 -28.74
CA ALA A 96 -1.85 18.95 -29.68
C ALA A 96 -1.10 17.76 -30.28
N ARG A 97 -1.80 16.65 -30.51
CA ARG A 97 -1.25 15.33 -30.82
C ARG A 97 -0.41 15.24 -32.11
N GLU A 98 -0.29 16.32 -32.88
CA GLU A 98 0.15 16.26 -34.28
C GLU A 98 1.64 16.55 -34.52
N ASP A 99 2.41 17.04 -33.54
CA ASP A 99 3.82 17.41 -33.76
C ASP A 99 4.81 16.75 -32.78
N VAL A 100 4.60 15.49 -32.40
CA VAL A 100 5.66 14.70 -31.75
C VAL A 100 6.46 13.99 -32.85
N PRO A 101 7.68 14.45 -33.20
CA PRO A 101 8.54 13.68 -34.07
C PRO A 101 8.73 12.29 -33.44
N LYS A 102 8.36 11.27 -34.23
CA LYS A 102 8.43 9.85 -33.90
C LYS A 102 9.81 9.58 -33.30
N ARG A 103 9.89 9.47 -31.96
CA ARG A 103 11.14 9.17 -31.26
C ARG A 103 11.77 7.97 -31.97
N PRO A 104 13.05 8.02 -32.38
CA PRO A 104 13.74 6.80 -32.77
C PRO A 104 13.61 5.83 -31.59
N ALA A 105 13.33 4.57 -31.90
CA ALA A 105 13.02 3.50 -30.97
C ALA A 105 14.20 3.27 -30.00
N ALA A 106 14.32 4.13 -28.99
CA ALA A 106 15.25 4.00 -27.90
C ALA A 106 14.53 3.19 -26.82
N SER A 107 14.74 1.87 -26.92
CA SER A 107 14.86 0.96 -25.78
C SER A 107 13.67 0.96 -24.81
N GLN A 108 12.60 0.27 -25.22
CA GLN A 108 11.79 -0.45 -24.23
C GLN A 108 12.75 -1.25 -23.32
N PRO A 109 12.57 -1.26 -21.99
CA PRO A 109 13.18 -2.31 -21.19
C PRO A 109 12.59 -3.62 -21.69
N ARG A 110 13.41 -4.40 -22.41
CA ARG A 110 13.10 -5.79 -22.73
C ARG A 110 12.90 -6.52 -21.40
N LEU A 111 11.71 -7.02 -21.14
CA LEU A 111 11.54 -8.18 -20.26
C LEU A 111 10.85 -9.32 -21.05
N PRO A 112 11.57 -10.03 -21.92
CA PRO A 112 11.33 -11.45 -22.13
C PRO A 112 12.14 -12.18 -21.06
N GLY A 113 11.46 -12.66 -20.02
CA GLY A 113 12.08 -13.41 -18.95
C GLY A 113 10.99 -14.02 -18.11
N GLU A 114 10.47 -15.14 -18.57
CA GLU A 114 9.65 -16.04 -17.78
C GLU A 114 10.28 -16.16 -16.38
N VAL A 115 9.53 -15.80 -15.34
CA VAL A 115 10.04 -15.83 -13.96
C VAL A 115 10.56 -17.25 -13.71
N PRO A 116 11.85 -17.44 -13.43
CA PRO A 116 12.42 -18.77 -13.38
C PRO A 116 11.69 -19.59 -12.33
N ARG A 117 11.27 -20.78 -12.74
CA ARG A 117 10.66 -21.75 -11.84
C ARG A 117 11.74 -22.56 -11.16
N LEU A 118 11.40 -23.20 -10.05
CA LEU A 118 12.31 -24.09 -9.34
C LEU A 118 12.78 -25.27 -10.23
N SER A 119 11.95 -25.73 -11.17
CA SER A 119 12.33 -26.76 -12.16
C SER A 119 13.38 -26.28 -13.16
N THR A 120 13.35 -25.00 -13.53
CA THR A 120 14.20 -24.38 -14.56
C THR A 120 15.49 -23.76 -13.99
N TRP A 121 15.71 -23.87 -12.67
CA TRP A 121 16.90 -23.31 -12.04
C TRP A 121 18.16 -24.14 -12.39
N PRO A 122 19.23 -23.51 -12.90
CA PRO A 122 20.37 -24.23 -13.47
C PRO A 122 21.39 -24.75 -12.44
N HIS A 123 21.26 -24.39 -11.16
CA HIS A 123 22.18 -24.78 -10.10
C HIS A 123 21.52 -25.71 -9.07
N PRO A 124 22.27 -26.60 -8.40
CA PRO A 124 21.72 -27.43 -7.32
C PRO A 124 21.39 -26.62 -6.07
N GLU A 125 21.95 -25.41 -5.95
CA GLU A 125 21.79 -24.51 -4.82
C GLU A 125 21.14 -23.18 -5.25
N ILE A 126 20.30 -22.67 -4.36
CA ILE A 126 19.68 -21.35 -4.44
C ILE A 126 20.06 -20.58 -3.18
N ILE A 127 20.62 -19.38 -3.35
CA ILE A 127 20.89 -18.49 -2.24
C ILE A 127 19.72 -17.51 -2.12
N VAL A 128 19.08 -17.47 -0.96
CA VAL A 128 18.07 -16.46 -0.62
C VAL A 128 18.72 -15.41 0.25
N ALA A 129 18.87 -14.20 -0.29
CA ALA A 129 19.50 -13.08 0.39
C ALA A 129 18.48 -11.96 0.63
N CYS A 130 18.41 -11.42 1.84
CA CYS A 130 17.65 -10.21 2.10
C CYS A 130 18.58 -9.00 2.08
N ALA A 131 18.44 -8.16 1.05
CA ALA A 131 19.24 -6.94 0.89
C ALA A 131 19.09 -5.92 2.03
N ARG A 132 18.06 -6.11 2.89
CA ARG A 132 17.72 -5.19 3.98
C ARG A 132 18.25 -5.65 5.33
N CYS A 133 18.05 -6.92 5.69
CA CYS A 133 18.50 -7.45 6.98
C CYS A 133 19.83 -8.22 6.90
N GLY A 134 20.39 -8.40 5.69
CA GLY A 134 21.66 -9.10 5.48
C GLY A 134 21.58 -10.62 5.66
N ARG A 135 20.38 -11.18 5.87
CA ARG A 135 20.19 -12.63 5.97
C ARG A 135 20.53 -13.27 4.63
N ARG A 136 21.29 -14.36 4.67
CA ARG A 136 21.61 -15.22 3.53
C ARG A 136 21.44 -16.67 3.95
N ASP A 137 20.58 -17.39 3.24
CA ASP A 137 20.40 -18.83 3.41
C ASP A 137 20.70 -19.53 2.09
N VAL A 138 21.41 -20.65 2.16
CA VAL A 138 21.65 -21.52 1.01
C VAL A 138 20.66 -22.68 1.10
N LEU A 139 19.89 -22.88 0.03
CA LEU A 139 18.85 -23.90 -0.05
C LEU A 139 19.15 -24.83 -1.21
N LEU A 140 19.11 -26.13 -0.95
CA LEU A 140 19.21 -27.14 -1.99
C LEU A 140 17.88 -27.22 -2.75
N VAL A 141 17.96 -27.14 -4.08
CA VAL A 141 16.80 -27.19 -4.98
C VAL A 141 16.00 -28.47 -4.76
N GLU A 142 16.67 -29.60 -4.52
CA GLU A 142 16.03 -30.89 -4.29
C GLU A 142 15.16 -30.89 -3.03
N HIS A 143 15.66 -30.35 -1.91
CA HIS A 143 14.88 -30.20 -0.69
C HIS A 143 13.67 -29.29 -0.87
N LEU A 144 13.81 -28.23 -1.67
CA LEU A 144 12.68 -27.36 -2.01
C LEU A 144 11.62 -28.14 -2.81
N ARG A 145 12.02 -28.90 -3.83
CA ARG A 145 11.09 -29.71 -4.64
C ARG A 145 10.33 -30.74 -3.81
N LEU A 146 10.98 -31.34 -2.82
CA LEU A 146 10.35 -32.30 -1.90
C LEU A 146 9.39 -31.65 -0.89
N SER A 147 9.68 -30.40 -0.50
CA SER A 147 8.91 -29.69 0.52
C SER A 147 7.68 -28.96 -0.03
N ILE A 148 7.57 -28.76 -1.35
CA ILE A 148 6.47 -28.02 -1.99
C ILE A 148 5.47 -28.99 -2.61
N PRO A 149 4.17 -28.93 -2.25
CA PRO A 149 3.14 -29.71 -2.92
C PRO A 149 3.02 -29.27 -4.39
N GLY A 150 3.47 -30.12 -5.31
CA GLY A 150 3.46 -29.88 -6.75
C GLY A 150 4.85 -29.73 -7.39
N GLY A 151 5.95 -29.73 -6.63
CA GLY A 151 7.32 -29.86 -7.13
C GLY A 151 7.88 -28.69 -7.98
N ASP A 152 7.03 -27.83 -8.51
CA ASP A 152 7.41 -26.72 -9.40
C ASP A 152 6.68 -25.43 -9.04
N ALA A 153 7.25 -24.69 -8.09
CA ALA A 153 6.80 -23.34 -7.75
C ALA A 153 7.65 -22.27 -8.44
N ARG A 154 7.04 -21.10 -8.66
CA ARG A 154 7.79 -19.92 -9.09
C ARG A 154 8.69 -19.47 -7.94
N LEU A 155 9.91 -19.05 -8.28
CA LEU A 155 10.84 -18.54 -7.28
C LEU A 155 10.25 -17.38 -6.46
N THR A 156 9.49 -16.47 -7.08
CA THR A 156 8.79 -15.39 -6.36
C THR A 156 7.79 -15.89 -5.31
N ASP A 157 7.09 -17.00 -5.58
CA ASP A 157 6.13 -17.57 -4.63
C ASP A 157 6.87 -18.24 -3.47
N LEU A 158 8.08 -18.76 -3.72
CA LEU A 158 8.96 -19.32 -2.69
C LEU A 158 9.57 -18.28 -1.77
N LEU A 159 9.82 -17.06 -2.23
CA LEU A 159 10.25 -15.97 -1.33
C LEU A 159 9.24 -15.77 -0.21
N VAL A 160 7.95 -15.89 -0.50
CA VAL A 160 6.88 -15.76 0.50
C VAL A 160 6.91 -16.90 1.52
N ILE A 161 7.49 -18.06 1.24
CA ILE A 161 7.59 -19.15 2.21
C ILE A 161 8.92 -19.05 2.97
N LEU A 162 10.01 -18.86 2.23
CA LEU A 162 11.39 -18.89 2.72
C LEU A 162 11.77 -17.66 3.54
N THR A 163 11.11 -16.52 3.33
CA THR A 163 11.34 -15.30 4.13
C THR A 163 10.45 -15.20 5.37
N SER A 164 9.73 -16.26 5.74
CA SER A 164 8.84 -16.29 6.93
C SER A 164 9.54 -15.93 8.23
N GLU A 165 10.81 -16.28 8.36
CA GLU A 165 11.60 -15.96 9.54
C GLU A 165 12.38 -14.65 9.39
N CYS A 166 12.17 -13.89 8.31
CA CYS A 166 12.76 -12.56 8.19
C CYS A 166 12.01 -11.57 9.13
N PRO A 167 12.70 -10.93 10.09
CA PRO A 167 12.06 -10.00 11.04
C PRO A 167 11.44 -8.79 10.33
N ARG A 168 12.00 -8.41 9.18
CA ARG A 168 11.53 -7.30 8.34
C ARG A 168 10.34 -7.64 7.46
N ARG A 169 9.93 -8.90 7.39
CA ARG A 169 8.76 -9.31 6.59
C ARG A 169 7.45 -8.74 7.14
N ARG A 170 7.34 -8.59 8.47
CA ARG A 170 6.15 -8.05 9.13
C ARG A 170 6.16 -6.52 9.24
N SER A 171 7.16 -5.84 8.66
CA SER A 171 7.19 -4.38 8.72
C SER A 171 6.03 -3.78 7.89
N GLN A 172 5.34 -2.81 8.50
CA GLN A 172 4.27 -2.05 7.85
C GLN A 172 4.84 -0.98 6.89
N SER A 173 6.13 -0.65 7.00
CA SER A 173 6.79 0.30 6.11
C SER A 173 7.29 -0.41 4.85
N VAL A 174 6.82 0.04 3.69
CA VAL A 174 7.27 -0.45 2.37
C VAL A 174 8.79 -0.33 2.20
N TYR A 175 9.42 0.67 2.84
CA TYR A 175 10.87 0.88 2.78
C TYR A 175 11.67 -0.07 3.67
N GLU A 176 11.03 -0.62 4.71
CA GLU A 176 11.63 -1.55 5.66
C GLU A 176 11.22 -2.99 5.42
N GLN A 177 10.33 -3.25 4.46
CA GLN A 177 9.92 -4.58 4.09
C GLN A 177 11.10 -5.42 3.60
N CYS A 178 10.95 -6.74 3.76
CA CYS A 178 11.91 -7.73 3.32
C CYS A 178 12.24 -7.53 1.83
N GLY A 179 13.51 -7.21 1.54
CA GLY A 179 14.04 -7.11 0.18
C GLY A 179 14.71 -8.40 -0.23
N ALA A 180 14.00 -9.53 -0.12
CA ALA A 180 14.57 -10.82 -0.46
C ALA A 180 14.73 -10.99 -1.96
N LEU A 181 15.88 -11.53 -2.34
CA LEU A 181 16.32 -11.74 -3.71
C LEU A 181 17.00 -13.11 -3.79
N PHE A 182 16.95 -13.71 -4.98
CA PHE A 182 17.71 -14.92 -5.26
C PHE A 182 19.05 -14.55 -5.85
N GLU A 183 20.11 -15.02 -5.22
CA GLU A 183 21.47 -14.93 -5.73
C GLU A 183 21.86 -16.29 -6.31
N ARG A 184 22.61 -16.28 -7.41
CA ARG A 184 23.26 -17.48 -7.93
C ARG A 184 24.54 -17.71 -7.14
N PRO A 185 24.86 -18.96 -6.74
CA PRO A 185 26.19 -19.26 -6.23
C PRO A 185 27.20 -18.91 -7.34
N GLY A 186 28.22 -18.12 -6.97
CA GLY A 186 29.31 -17.71 -7.86
C GLY A 186 30.35 -18.80 -8.03
#